data_AF-A0A080LUH3-F1
#
_entry.id   AF-A0A080LUH3-F1
#
_cell.length_a   1.000
_cell.length_b   1.000
_cell.length_c   1.000
_cell.angle_alpha   90.00
_cell.angle_beta   90.00
_cell.angle_gamma   90.00
#
_symmetry.space_group_name_H-M   'P 1'
#
loop_
_entity.id
_entity.type
_entity.pdbx_description
1 polymer ?
#
loop_
_entity_poly.entity_id
_entity_poly.type
_entity_poly.pdbx_seq_one_letter_code
_entity_poly.pdbx_strand_id
1 'polypeptide(L)'
;MAQLATQGSEEPVKQLLEAVSKLVGRVLTAGTDLQGKLTFWGKPLLTDDEICDWRTRLEALKAFTEGLVPYNTVGKLKNLRIGANDIDAQKKNLEVLAAVEKLLELVSELGGTAAYLSQAEMVLSSDHAWVKQAQSARKDILDKLALDRNAQHAAQNLAYGRQTLAQLKKGYLTAYIAQHSKARLGVAEDKTKSALRKDSRLVAMRTLAGIALMPTSQLTTFDDKLDKLKSCASLVESELSASPYCPHCSFRPANEQGDFLSAANVLKQLDEELDRLLDGWQQTLLDNLDDPIIQANLDLLKASARELIKKFVAAKKLADPVTPNFVSAVQEALSGLEKIGVSGDDIKKALLQGGSPATPDDLRKRFESFLNDRCKGKDASKLRFVVE
;
A
#
# COMPACT_ATOMS: atom_id res chain seq x y z
N MET A 1 -11.79 -66.83 13.84
CA MET A 1 -12.87 -66.23 13.02
C MET A 1 -13.58 -67.25 12.13
N ALA A 2 -12.90 -67.88 11.15
CA ALA A 2 -13.51 -68.95 10.34
C ALA A 2 -14.06 -70.12 11.20
N GLN A 3 -13.37 -70.48 12.28
CA GLN A 3 -13.81 -71.49 13.26
C GLN A 3 -15.04 -71.08 14.09
N LEU A 4 -15.33 -69.78 14.27
CA LEU A 4 -16.53 -69.30 14.98
C LEU A 4 -17.76 -69.29 14.07
N ALA A 5 -17.56 -69.04 12.76
CA ALA A 5 -18.60 -69.13 11.74
C ALA A 5 -19.02 -70.59 11.50
N THR A 6 -18.10 -71.56 11.60
CA THR A 6 -18.44 -72.98 11.52
C THR A 6 -19.22 -73.46 12.74
N GLN A 7 -19.01 -72.85 13.92
CA GLN A 7 -19.73 -73.09 15.18
C GLN A 7 -21.09 -72.39 15.31
N GLY A 8 -21.55 -71.63 14.30
CA GLY A 8 -22.89 -71.04 14.29
C GLY A 8 -23.01 -69.63 14.89
N SER A 9 -21.88 -68.97 15.22
CA SER A 9 -21.90 -67.60 15.73
C SER A 9 -22.20 -66.59 14.62
N GLU A 10 -23.07 -65.60 14.90
CA GLU A 10 -23.40 -64.49 14.00
C GLU A 10 -22.29 -63.42 13.92
N GLU A 11 -21.35 -63.41 14.87
CA GLU A 11 -20.33 -62.38 15.01
C GLU A 11 -19.46 -62.19 13.74
N PRO A 12 -18.99 -63.26 13.05
CA PRO A 12 -18.22 -63.10 11.82
C PRO A 12 -19.03 -62.48 10.66
N VAL A 13 -20.34 -62.69 10.63
CA VAL A 13 -21.23 -62.10 9.62
C VAL A 13 -21.37 -60.60 9.88
N LYS A 14 -21.57 -60.19 11.13
CA LYS A 14 -21.65 -58.77 11.51
C LYS A 14 -20.38 -58.00 11.15
N GLN A 15 -19.22 -58.55 11.53
CA GLN A 15 -17.93 -57.93 11.23
C GLN A 15 -17.64 -57.85 9.72
N LEU A 16 -18.02 -58.89 8.95
CA LEU A 16 -17.89 -58.86 7.50
C LEU A 16 -18.72 -57.72 6.90
N LEU A 17 -20.01 -57.64 7.26
CA LEU A 17 -20.91 -56.62 6.72
C LEU A 17 -20.48 -55.19 7.13
N GLU A 18 -19.97 -55.01 8.35
CA GLU A 18 -19.40 -53.75 8.80
C GLU A 18 -18.17 -53.35 7.97
N ALA A 19 -17.23 -54.28 7.76
CA ALA A 19 -16.04 -54.04 6.95
C ALA A 19 -16.38 -53.75 5.48
N VAL A 20 -17.36 -54.48 4.92
CA VAL A 20 -17.91 -54.26 3.57
C VAL A 20 -18.51 -52.86 3.46
N SER A 21 -19.39 -52.47 4.39
CA SER A 21 -20.00 -51.13 4.39
C SER A 21 -18.94 -50.02 4.46
N LYS A 22 -17.92 -50.18 5.31
CA LYS A 22 -16.83 -49.22 5.44
C LYS A 22 -15.99 -49.12 4.16
N LEU A 23 -15.67 -50.26 3.54
CA LEU A 23 -14.86 -50.29 2.32
C LEU A 23 -15.62 -49.72 1.11
N VAL A 24 -16.91 -50.05 0.94
CA VAL A 24 -17.77 -49.45 -0.09
C VAL A 24 -17.81 -47.93 0.07
N GLY A 25 -18.02 -47.43 1.30
CA GLY A 25 -18.03 -45.99 1.57
C GLY A 25 -16.71 -45.30 1.19
N ARG A 26 -15.57 -45.92 1.52
CA ARG A 26 -14.24 -45.42 1.14
C ARG A 26 -14.03 -45.40 -0.38
N VAL A 27 -14.38 -46.48 -1.06
CA VAL A 27 -14.22 -46.60 -2.52
C VAL A 27 -15.09 -45.59 -3.28
N LEU A 28 -16.34 -45.42 -2.85
CA LEU A 28 -17.25 -44.42 -3.44
C LEU A 28 -16.71 -42.99 -3.26
N THR A 29 -16.22 -42.67 -2.06
CA THR A 29 -15.64 -41.35 -1.76
C THR A 29 -14.38 -41.11 -2.61
N ALA A 30 -13.43 -42.05 -2.59
CA ALA A 30 -12.20 -41.97 -3.36
C ALA A 30 -12.46 -41.90 -4.88
N GLY A 31 -13.41 -42.68 -5.39
CA GLY A 31 -13.80 -42.68 -6.80
C GLY A 31 -14.40 -41.34 -7.25
N THR A 32 -15.25 -40.72 -6.42
CA THR A 32 -15.83 -39.39 -6.70
C THR A 32 -14.74 -38.31 -6.69
N ASP A 33 -13.88 -38.32 -5.68
CA ASP A 33 -12.86 -37.30 -5.48
C ASP A 33 -11.71 -37.40 -6.51
N LEU A 34 -11.38 -38.60 -6.97
CA LEU A 34 -10.44 -38.87 -8.07
C LEU A 34 -10.85 -38.15 -9.37
N GLN A 35 -12.14 -37.87 -9.60
CA GLN A 35 -12.59 -37.23 -10.84
C GLN A 35 -12.27 -35.74 -10.95
N GLY A 36 -12.05 -35.02 -9.85
CA GLY A 36 -11.89 -33.56 -9.90
C GLY A 36 -11.06 -32.91 -8.82
N LYS A 37 -10.61 -33.65 -7.78
CA LYS A 37 -9.93 -33.07 -6.62
C LYS A 37 -8.43 -33.34 -6.56
N LEU A 38 -7.88 -34.22 -7.39
CA LEU A 38 -6.44 -34.51 -7.44
C LEU A 38 -5.65 -33.52 -8.30
N THR A 39 -5.83 -32.24 -8.00
CA THR A 39 -5.08 -31.14 -8.61
C THR A 39 -4.40 -30.34 -7.52
N PHE A 40 -3.11 -30.06 -7.70
CA PHE A 40 -2.32 -29.24 -6.78
C PHE A 40 -1.63 -28.11 -7.55
N TRP A 41 -1.79 -26.86 -7.09
CA TRP A 41 -1.29 -25.67 -7.80
C TRP A 41 -1.71 -25.57 -9.27
N GLY A 42 -2.93 -26.04 -9.58
CA GLY A 42 -3.46 -26.07 -10.94
C GLY A 42 -2.86 -27.16 -11.85
N LYS A 43 -2.03 -28.06 -11.31
CA LYS A 43 -1.47 -29.21 -12.04
C LYS A 43 -2.13 -30.52 -11.57
N PRO A 44 -2.53 -31.41 -12.50
CA PRO A 44 -3.01 -32.73 -12.13
C PRO A 44 -1.85 -33.54 -11.54
N LEU A 45 -2.13 -34.32 -10.49
CA LEU A 45 -1.12 -35.19 -9.85
C LEU A 45 -0.93 -36.53 -10.58
N LEU A 46 -1.92 -36.92 -11.39
CA LEU A 46 -1.95 -38.15 -12.18
C LEU A 46 -2.23 -37.80 -13.64
N THR A 47 -1.78 -38.63 -14.57
CA THR A 47 -2.15 -38.53 -15.99
C THR A 47 -3.56 -39.08 -16.22
N ASP A 48 -4.16 -38.74 -17.36
CA ASP A 48 -5.49 -39.24 -17.73
C ASP A 48 -5.52 -40.78 -17.82
N ASP A 49 -4.45 -41.39 -18.30
CA ASP A 49 -4.29 -42.85 -18.36
C ASP A 49 -4.25 -43.48 -16.96
N GLU A 50 -3.49 -42.88 -16.04
CA GLU A 50 -3.40 -43.32 -14.64
C GLU A 50 -4.75 -43.18 -13.94
N ILE A 51 -5.45 -42.07 -14.16
CA ILE A 51 -6.81 -41.84 -13.65
C ILE A 51 -7.77 -42.92 -14.19
N CYS A 52 -7.69 -43.27 -15.47
CA CYS A 52 -8.52 -44.30 -16.09
C CYS A 52 -8.26 -45.69 -15.50
N ASP A 53 -6.99 -46.10 -15.36
CA ASP A 53 -6.59 -47.36 -14.73
C ASP A 53 -7.07 -47.42 -13.27
N TRP A 54 -6.84 -46.36 -12.50
CA TRP A 54 -7.22 -46.30 -11.10
C TRP A 54 -8.74 -46.33 -10.91
N ARG A 55 -9.51 -45.64 -11.75
CA ARG A 55 -10.98 -45.75 -11.76
C ARG A 55 -11.43 -47.18 -12.01
N THR A 56 -10.83 -47.84 -13.00
CA THR A 56 -11.17 -49.24 -13.32
C THR A 56 -10.90 -50.17 -12.14
N ARG A 57 -9.78 -49.98 -11.43
CA ARG A 57 -9.42 -50.74 -10.23
C ARG A 57 -10.36 -50.47 -9.05
N LEU A 58 -10.75 -49.22 -8.84
CA LEU A 58 -11.71 -48.85 -7.80
C LEU A 58 -13.10 -49.42 -8.09
N GLU A 59 -13.58 -49.38 -9.33
CA GLU A 59 -14.84 -50.02 -9.72
C GLU A 59 -14.77 -51.55 -9.57
N ALA A 60 -13.65 -52.18 -9.92
CA ALA A 60 -13.45 -53.61 -9.69
C ALA A 60 -13.49 -53.97 -8.19
N LEU A 61 -12.84 -53.16 -7.34
CA LEU A 61 -12.87 -53.33 -5.88
C LEU A 61 -14.27 -53.12 -5.32
N LYS A 62 -15.00 -52.12 -5.83
CA LYS A 62 -16.39 -51.86 -5.47
C LYS A 62 -17.27 -53.06 -5.80
N ALA A 63 -17.23 -53.55 -7.04
CA ALA A 63 -18.01 -54.71 -7.48
C ALA A 63 -17.70 -55.97 -6.65
N PHE A 64 -16.42 -56.22 -6.36
CA PHE A 64 -16.02 -57.31 -5.46
C PHE A 64 -16.61 -57.14 -4.06
N THR A 65 -16.51 -55.94 -3.49
CA THR A 65 -16.96 -55.66 -2.12
C THR A 65 -18.48 -55.71 -2.00
N GLU A 66 -19.21 -55.20 -2.99
CA GLU A 66 -20.68 -55.31 -3.09
C GLU A 66 -21.12 -56.76 -3.28
N GLY A 67 -20.33 -57.57 -4.00
CA GLY A 67 -20.51 -59.01 -4.12
C GLY A 67 -20.41 -59.78 -2.80
N LEU A 68 -19.88 -59.17 -1.73
CA LEU A 68 -19.85 -59.74 -0.39
C LEU A 68 -21.13 -59.48 0.42
N VAL A 69 -21.94 -58.50 0.04
CA VAL A 69 -23.18 -58.10 0.74
C VAL A 69 -24.20 -59.26 0.86
N PRO A 70 -24.40 -60.13 -0.14
CA PRO A 70 -25.34 -61.25 -0.05
C PRO A 70 -25.00 -62.26 1.05
N TYR A 71 -23.76 -62.32 1.56
CA TYR A 71 -23.32 -63.24 2.62
C TYR A 71 -23.73 -62.77 4.03
N ASN A 72 -24.98 -62.38 4.18
CA ASN A 72 -25.53 -61.72 5.37
C ASN A 72 -26.10 -62.66 6.45
N THR A 73 -25.83 -63.97 6.35
CA THR A 73 -26.22 -64.98 7.34
C THR A 73 -25.14 -66.04 7.44
N VAL A 74 -25.09 -66.77 8.55
CA VAL A 74 -24.09 -67.85 8.76
C VAL A 74 -24.20 -68.92 7.66
N GLY A 75 -25.42 -69.29 7.26
CA GLY A 75 -25.65 -70.27 6.20
C GLY A 75 -25.16 -69.80 4.82
N LYS A 76 -25.35 -68.53 4.49
CA LYS A 76 -24.82 -67.98 3.23
C LYS A 76 -23.30 -67.87 3.28
N LEU A 77 -22.73 -67.40 4.40
CA LEU A 77 -21.28 -67.27 4.57
C LEU A 77 -20.55 -68.63 4.47
N LYS A 78 -21.17 -69.72 4.95
CA LYS A 78 -20.66 -71.09 4.77
C LYS A 78 -20.55 -71.53 3.31
N ASN A 79 -21.33 -70.91 2.42
CA ASN A 79 -21.34 -71.17 0.98
C ASN A 79 -20.55 -70.11 0.18
N LEU A 80 -19.62 -69.40 0.82
CA LEU A 80 -18.75 -68.42 0.16
C LEU A 80 -17.98 -69.09 -0.99
N ARG A 81 -18.17 -68.59 -2.21
CA ARG A 81 -17.49 -69.09 -3.42
C ARG A 81 -16.21 -68.34 -3.75
N ILE A 82 -15.88 -67.31 -2.97
CA ILE A 82 -14.69 -66.47 -3.14
C ILE A 82 -13.49 -67.20 -2.54
N GLY A 83 -12.52 -67.52 -3.39
CA GLY A 83 -11.29 -68.20 -3.02
C GLY A 83 -10.16 -67.25 -2.62
N ALA A 84 -9.04 -67.83 -2.16
CA ALA A 84 -7.85 -67.05 -1.81
C ALA A 84 -7.30 -66.23 -2.98
N ASN A 85 -7.36 -66.78 -4.21
CA ASN A 85 -6.91 -66.08 -5.42
C ASN A 85 -7.76 -64.83 -5.72
N ASP A 86 -9.07 -64.90 -5.48
CA ASP A 86 -9.98 -63.76 -5.69
C ASP A 86 -9.69 -62.62 -4.70
N ILE A 87 -9.35 -62.98 -3.46
CA ILE A 87 -8.95 -62.03 -2.41
C ILE A 87 -7.58 -61.43 -2.73
N ASP A 88 -6.62 -62.27 -3.14
CA ASP A 88 -5.27 -61.82 -3.50
C ASP A 88 -5.28 -60.87 -4.70
N ALA A 89 -6.17 -61.06 -5.67
CA ALA A 89 -6.36 -60.15 -6.78
C ALA A 89 -6.77 -58.74 -6.33
N GLN A 90 -7.45 -58.58 -5.19
CA GLN A 90 -7.88 -57.28 -4.67
C GLN A 90 -6.76 -56.48 -4.00
N LYS A 91 -5.62 -57.10 -3.65
CA LYS A 91 -4.51 -56.41 -2.97
C LYS A 91 -4.06 -55.16 -3.74
N LYS A 92 -3.88 -55.28 -5.06
CA LYS A 92 -3.50 -54.15 -5.92
C LYS A 92 -4.57 -53.06 -5.99
N ASN A 93 -5.85 -53.43 -5.92
CA ASN A 93 -6.93 -52.45 -5.93
C ASN A 93 -7.02 -51.71 -4.59
N LEU A 94 -6.75 -52.40 -3.47
CA LEU A 94 -6.64 -51.79 -2.15
C LEU A 94 -5.42 -50.86 -2.03
N GLU A 95 -4.30 -51.20 -2.66
CA GLU A 95 -3.13 -50.32 -2.78
C GLU A 95 -3.47 -49.03 -3.52
N VAL A 96 -4.23 -49.12 -4.62
CA VAL A 96 -4.71 -47.93 -5.36
C VAL A 96 -5.67 -47.10 -4.52
N LEU A 97 -6.62 -47.72 -3.81
CA LEU A 97 -7.50 -47.00 -2.88
C LEU A 97 -6.69 -46.21 -1.85
N ALA A 98 -5.71 -46.86 -1.21
CA ALA A 98 -4.84 -46.21 -0.23
C ALA A 98 -4.00 -45.09 -0.84
N ALA A 99 -3.53 -45.25 -2.08
CA ALA A 99 -2.79 -44.21 -2.78
C ALA A 99 -3.64 -42.98 -3.07
N VAL A 100 -4.88 -43.16 -3.56
CA VAL A 100 -5.84 -42.07 -3.78
C VAL A 100 -6.11 -41.32 -2.48
N GLU A 101 -6.41 -42.03 -1.40
CA GLU A 101 -6.69 -41.42 -0.09
C GLU A 101 -5.50 -40.57 0.41
N LYS A 102 -4.27 -41.08 0.28
CA LYS A 102 -3.05 -40.34 0.66
C LYS A 102 -2.82 -39.09 -0.19
N LEU A 103 -3.06 -39.16 -1.50
CA LEU A 103 -2.92 -38.00 -2.38
C LEU A 103 -4.00 -36.94 -2.09
N LEU A 104 -5.23 -37.35 -1.80
CA LEU A 104 -6.31 -36.44 -1.39
C LEU A 104 -6.00 -35.75 -0.06
N GLU A 105 -5.49 -36.49 0.92
CA GLU A 105 -5.01 -35.92 2.19
C GLU A 105 -3.93 -34.87 1.92
N LEU A 106 -2.96 -35.18 1.04
CA LEU A 106 -1.90 -34.25 0.69
C LEU A 106 -2.42 -32.95 0.06
N VAL A 107 -3.35 -33.04 -0.90
CA VAL A 107 -3.95 -31.86 -1.51
C VAL A 107 -4.74 -31.05 -0.48
N SER A 108 -5.50 -31.70 0.38
CA SER A 108 -6.29 -31.05 1.43
C SER A 108 -5.41 -30.29 2.42
N GLU A 109 -4.37 -30.94 2.93
CA GLU A 109 -3.49 -30.39 3.97
C GLU A 109 -2.60 -29.25 3.46
N LEU A 110 -2.10 -29.36 2.23
CA LEU A 110 -1.18 -28.36 1.67
C LEU A 110 -1.92 -27.26 0.90
N GLY A 111 -3.12 -27.53 0.38
CA GLY A 111 -3.84 -26.69 -0.57
C GLY A 111 -4.09 -25.26 -0.09
N GLY A 112 -4.54 -25.09 1.15
CA GLY A 112 -4.81 -23.75 1.71
C GLY A 112 -3.55 -22.87 1.77
N THR A 113 -2.43 -23.42 2.25
CA THR A 113 -1.16 -22.69 2.34
C THR A 113 -0.57 -22.45 0.95
N ALA A 114 -0.66 -23.44 0.06
CA ALA A 114 -0.24 -23.33 -1.33
C ALA A 114 -0.98 -22.20 -2.08
N ALA A 115 -2.31 -22.12 -1.92
CA ALA A 115 -3.13 -21.07 -2.51
C ALA A 115 -2.79 -19.68 -1.97
N TYR A 116 -2.60 -19.56 -0.65
CA TYR A 116 -2.14 -18.33 0.00
C TYR A 116 -0.79 -17.87 -0.60
N LEU A 117 0.18 -18.79 -0.73
CA LEU A 117 1.51 -18.48 -1.24
C LEU A 117 1.48 -18.06 -2.72
N SER A 118 0.62 -18.67 -3.54
CA SER A 118 0.45 -18.24 -4.93
C SER A 118 -0.08 -16.81 -5.04
N GLN A 119 -0.98 -16.39 -4.15
CA GLN A 119 -1.42 -14.99 -4.11
C GLN A 119 -0.31 -14.07 -3.58
N ALA A 120 0.43 -14.51 -2.57
CA ALA A 120 1.56 -13.78 -1.98
C ALA A 120 2.68 -13.50 -2.99
N GLU A 121 2.97 -14.44 -3.89
CA GLU A 121 3.91 -14.27 -5.01
C GLU A 121 3.55 -13.09 -5.91
N MET A 122 2.26 -12.79 -6.09
CA MET A 122 1.78 -11.68 -6.93
C MET A 122 1.81 -10.32 -6.21
N VAL A 123 2.05 -10.29 -4.91
CA VAL A 123 2.04 -9.06 -4.10
C VAL A 123 3.41 -8.41 -4.07
N LEU A 124 4.48 -9.20 -4.04
CA LEU A 124 5.86 -8.70 -4.10
C LEU A 124 6.32 -8.54 -5.55
N SER A 125 7.34 -7.71 -5.77
CA SER A 125 7.98 -7.60 -7.09
C SER A 125 8.55 -8.95 -7.53
N SER A 126 8.47 -9.23 -8.84
CA SER A 126 8.98 -10.47 -9.45
C SER A 126 10.48 -10.69 -9.22
N ASP A 127 11.24 -9.62 -9.03
CA ASP A 127 12.69 -9.70 -8.78
C ASP A 127 13.05 -9.96 -7.32
N HIS A 128 12.07 -9.89 -6.41
CA HIS A 128 12.30 -10.07 -4.99
C HIS A 128 12.82 -11.48 -4.67
N ALA A 129 13.86 -11.58 -3.83
CA ALA A 129 14.52 -12.85 -3.52
C ALA A 129 13.56 -13.93 -2.99
N TRP A 130 12.58 -13.54 -2.16
CA TRP A 130 11.56 -14.46 -1.67
C TRP A 130 10.69 -15.04 -2.79
N VAL A 131 10.36 -14.27 -3.84
CA VAL A 131 9.54 -14.77 -4.96
C VAL A 131 10.30 -15.86 -5.72
N LYS A 132 11.59 -15.65 -5.99
CA LYS A 132 12.46 -16.66 -6.62
C LYS A 132 12.56 -17.93 -5.76
N GLN A 133 12.66 -17.77 -4.44
CA GLN A 133 12.66 -18.90 -3.51
C GLN A 133 11.33 -19.66 -3.52
N ALA A 134 10.19 -18.96 -3.49
CA ALA A 134 8.86 -19.56 -3.54
C ALA A 134 8.64 -20.35 -4.85
N GLN A 135 9.02 -19.79 -5.99
CA GLN A 135 8.94 -20.45 -7.29
C GLN A 135 9.81 -21.71 -7.36
N SER A 136 11.04 -21.64 -6.83
CA SER A 136 11.95 -22.80 -6.77
C SER A 136 11.37 -23.92 -5.89
N ALA A 137 10.90 -23.57 -4.69
CA ALA A 137 10.30 -24.53 -3.77
C ALA A 137 8.98 -25.12 -4.32
N ARG A 138 8.16 -24.32 -5.00
CA ARG A 138 6.95 -24.79 -5.70
C ARG A 138 7.32 -25.83 -6.76
N LYS A 139 8.35 -25.56 -7.56
CA LYS A 139 8.86 -26.50 -8.56
C LYS A 139 9.35 -27.79 -7.91
N ASP A 140 10.18 -27.71 -6.88
CA ASP A 140 10.73 -28.88 -6.19
C ASP A 140 9.64 -29.78 -5.58
N ILE A 141 8.63 -29.20 -4.93
CA ILE A 141 7.49 -29.95 -4.41
C ILE A 141 6.73 -30.65 -5.54
N LEU A 142 6.43 -29.94 -6.64
CA LEU A 142 5.72 -30.53 -7.78
C LEU A 142 6.53 -31.65 -8.45
N ASP A 143 7.84 -31.48 -8.59
CA ASP A 143 8.72 -32.49 -9.17
C ASP A 143 8.78 -33.75 -8.28
N LYS A 144 8.83 -33.59 -6.95
CA LYS A 144 8.76 -34.72 -6.00
C LYS A 144 7.43 -35.47 -6.08
N LEU A 145 6.31 -34.74 -6.16
CA LEU A 145 4.98 -35.35 -6.29
C LEU A 145 4.83 -36.08 -7.62
N ALA A 146 5.38 -35.52 -8.71
CA ALA A 146 5.35 -36.15 -10.03
C ALA A 146 6.17 -37.45 -10.11
N LEU A 147 7.18 -37.62 -9.25
CA LEU A 147 7.97 -38.86 -9.14
C LEU A 147 7.30 -39.92 -8.26
N ASP A 148 6.41 -39.53 -7.33
CA ASP A 148 5.76 -40.41 -6.37
C ASP A 148 4.28 -40.67 -6.71
N ARG A 149 3.99 -40.97 -7.98
CA ARG A 149 2.61 -41.09 -8.49
C ARG A 149 1.80 -42.22 -7.84
N ASN A 150 2.47 -43.24 -7.31
CA ASN A 150 1.85 -44.34 -6.57
C ASN A 150 1.69 -44.06 -5.07
N ALA A 151 2.01 -42.84 -4.60
CA ALA A 151 1.90 -42.40 -3.22
C ALA A 151 2.69 -43.29 -2.22
N GLN A 152 3.79 -43.90 -2.65
CA GLN A 152 4.66 -44.69 -1.77
C GLN A 152 5.34 -43.81 -0.71
N HIS A 153 5.74 -42.60 -1.09
CA HIS A 153 6.41 -41.62 -0.23
C HIS A 153 5.48 -40.48 0.20
N ALA A 154 4.16 -40.63 0.06
CA ALA A 154 3.19 -39.56 0.29
C ALA A 154 3.29 -38.93 1.69
N ALA A 155 3.54 -39.74 2.74
CA ALA A 155 3.72 -39.21 4.09
C ALA A 155 4.98 -38.33 4.22
N GLN A 156 6.07 -38.71 3.56
CA GLN A 156 7.32 -37.95 3.54
C GLN A 156 7.15 -36.67 2.72
N ASN A 157 6.52 -36.77 1.56
CA ASN A 157 6.19 -35.64 0.68
C ASN A 157 5.24 -34.64 1.38
N LEU A 158 4.25 -35.13 2.14
CA LEU A 158 3.37 -34.32 2.95
C LEU A 158 4.14 -33.58 4.06
N ALA A 159 4.97 -34.29 4.81
CA ALA A 159 5.79 -33.68 5.88
C ALA A 159 6.74 -32.61 5.33
N TYR A 160 7.43 -32.93 4.23
CA TYR A 160 8.32 -32.01 3.52
C TYR A 160 7.56 -30.77 3.00
N GLY A 161 6.44 -30.99 2.32
CA GLY A 161 5.58 -29.93 1.81
C GLY A 161 5.10 -29.01 2.93
N ARG A 162 4.61 -29.56 4.04
CA ARG A 162 4.13 -28.79 5.19
C ARG A 162 5.24 -27.90 5.76
N GLN A 163 6.43 -28.47 5.98
CA GLN A 163 7.57 -27.72 6.51
C GLN A 163 8.00 -26.60 5.57
N THR A 164 8.17 -26.91 4.28
CA THR A 164 8.61 -25.96 3.26
C THR A 164 7.62 -24.82 3.08
N LEU A 165 6.32 -25.12 2.95
CA LEU A 165 5.28 -24.10 2.80
C LEU A 165 5.16 -23.21 4.06
N ALA A 166 5.28 -23.79 5.26
CA ALA A 166 5.28 -23.01 6.50
C ALA A 166 6.48 -22.05 6.58
N GLN A 167 7.67 -22.52 6.18
CA GLN A 167 8.87 -21.68 6.13
C GLN A 167 8.74 -20.56 5.10
N LEU A 168 8.22 -20.85 3.91
CA LEU A 168 7.95 -19.84 2.89
C LEU A 168 6.96 -18.81 3.38
N LYS A 169 5.86 -19.23 4.03
CA LYS A 169 4.86 -18.32 4.59
C LYS A 169 5.48 -17.41 5.64
N LYS A 170 6.27 -17.94 6.56
CA LYS A 170 6.99 -17.11 7.55
C LYS A 170 7.96 -16.12 6.87
N GLY A 171 8.72 -16.57 5.88
CA GLY A 171 9.62 -15.71 5.11
C GLY A 171 8.88 -14.59 4.39
N TYR A 172 7.67 -14.88 3.88
CA TYR A 172 6.80 -13.90 3.24
C TYR A 172 6.36 -12.81 4.21
N LEU A 173 5.83 -13.21 5.37
CA LEU A 173 5.36 -12.31 6.42
C LEU A 173 6.47 -11.30 6.78
N THR A 174 7.68 -11.79 7.04
CA THR A 174 8.84 -10.94 7.34
C THR A 174 9.16 -9.98 6.18
N ALA A 175 9.23 -10.49 4.94
CA ALA A 175 9.55 -9.67 3.78
C ALA A 175 8.50 -8.58 3.52
N TYR A 176 7.22 -8.92 3.63
CA TYR A 176 6.11 -7.99 3.41
C TYR A 176 6.09 -6.91 4.51
N ILE A 177 6.19 -7.30 5.79
CA ILE A 177 6.21 -6.35 6.92
C ILE A 177 7.39 -5.38 6.78
N ALA A 178 8.57 -5.86 6.39
CA ALA A 178 9.75 -5.03 6.20
C ALA A 178 9.58 -3.99 5.07
N GLN A 179 8.88 -4.33 3.99
CA GLN A 179 8.56 -3.37 2.92
C GLN A 179 7.44 -2.42 3.33
N HIS A 180 6.43 -2.93 4.04
CA HIS A 180 5.33 -2.14 4.55
C HIS A 180 5.81 -1.08 5.54
N SER A 181 6.67 -1.42 6.49
CA SER A 181 7.22 -0.47 7.48
C SER A 181 8.13 0.60 6.85
N LYS A 182 8.75 0.30 5.71
CA LYS A 182 9.50 1.31 4.93
C LYS A 182 8.57 2.25 4.17
N ALA A 183 7.52 1.71 3.56
CA ALA A 183 6.63 2.43 2.65
C ALA A 183 5.45 3.14 3.35
N ARG A 184 5.16 2.81 4.61
CA ARG A 184 4.04 3.35 5.38
C ARG A 184 4.51 3.95 6.69
N LEU A 185 3.93 5.10 7.04
CA LEU A 185 4.19 5.76 8.31
C LEU A 185 3.53 4.96 9.44
N GLY A 186 4.32 4.64 10.46
CA GLY A 186 3.80 4.17 11.75
C GLY A 186 3.25 5.33 12.58
N VAL A 187 2.85 5.05 13.82
CA VAL A 187 2.26 6.05 14.71
C VAL A 187 3.25 7.19 15.02
N ALA A 188 4.54 6.87 15.18
CA ALA A 188 5.56 7.87 15.47
C ALA A 188 5.82 8.76 14.26
N GLU A 189 5.99 8.16 13.08
CA GLU A 189 6.23 8.87 11.83
C GLU A 189 5.02 9.73 11.42
N ASP A 190 3.80 9.26 11.64
CA ASP A 190 2.58 10.02 11.37
C ASP A 190 2.45 11.26 12.28
N LYS A 191 2.87 11.14 13.55
CA LYS A 191 3.00 12.30 14.45
C LYS A 191 4.04 13.29 13.94
N THR A 192 5.20 12.82 13.49
CA THR A 192 6.26 13.67 12.91
C THR A 192 5.76 14.38 11.65
N LYS A 193 5.07 13.68 10.74
CA LYS A 193 4.44 14.29 9.56
C LYS A 193 3.43 15.38 9.96
N SER A 194 2.60 15.09 10.95
CA SER A 194 1.60 16.03 11.46
C SER A 194 2.24 17.26 12.12
N ALA A 195 3.37 17.08 12.81
CA ALA A 195 4.16 18.17 13.36
C ALA A 195 4.76 19.05 12.26
N LEU A 196 5.38 18.44 11.23
CA LEU A 196 5.92 19.16 10.08
C LEU A 196 4.87 20.03 9.37
N ARG A 197 3.62 19.55 9.23
CA ARG A 197 2.53 20.34 8.62
C ARG A 197 2.16 21.60 9.39
N LYS A 198 2.44 21.62 10.70
CA LYS A 198 2.13 22.72 11.63
C LYS A 198 3.39 23.46 12.09
N ASP A 199 4.54 23.12 11.51
CA ASP A 199 5.84 23.69 11.88
C ASP A 199 5.87 25.19 11.58
N SER A 200 6.49 25.98 12.46
CA SER A 200 6.52 27.43 12.32
C SER A 200 7.26 27.86 11.05
N ARG A 201 8.26 27.10 10.59
CA ARG A 201 8.96 27.36 9.32
C ARG A 201 8.01 27.25 8.13
N LEU A 202 7.17 26.21 8.11
CA LEU A 202 6.19 26.01 7.04
C LEU A 202 5.09 27.08 7.08
N VAL A 203 4.64 27.47 8.27
CA VAL A 203 3.70 28.58 8.45
C VAL A 203 4.30 29.91 7.96
N ALA A 204 5.57 30.17 8.28
CA ALA A 204 6.30 31.34 7.78
C ALA A 204 6.37 31.35 6.25
N MET A 205 6.77 30.24 5.63
CA MET A 205 6.81 30.11 4.16
C MET A 205 5.44 30.34 3.51
N ARG A 206 4.36 29.78 4.07
CA ARG A 206 2.99 30.01 3.58
C ARG A 206 2.57 31.47 3.68
N THR A 207 3.02 32.17 4.73
CA THR A 207 2.75 33.61 4.90
C THR A 207 3.56 34.42 3.87
N LEU A 208 4.83 34.08 3.65
CA LEU A 208 5.69 34.70 2.66
C LEU A 208 5.24 34.45 1.22
N ALA A 209 4.56 33.34 0.94
CA ALA A 209 4.04 33.01 -0.39
C ALA A 209 3.04 34.06 -0.93
N GLY A 210 2.51 34.94 -0.08
CA GLY A 210 1.73 36.11 -0.51
C GLY A 210 2.54 37.21 -1.19
N ILE A 211 3.87 37.15 -1.13
CA ILE A 211 4.76 38.08 -1.83
C ILE A 211 4.96 37.56 -3.26
N ALA A 212 4.61 38.36 -4.26
CA ALA A 212 4.50 37.93 -5.66
C ALA A 212 5.80 37.36 -6.26
N LEU A 213 6.96 37.71 -5.69
CA LEU A 213 8.27 37.29 -6.15
C LEU A 213 8.71 35.91 -5.61
N MET A 214 8.03 35.37 -4.60
CA MET A 214 8.49 34.15 -3.93
C MET A 214 8.32 32.91 -4.81
N PRO A 215 9.27 31.94 -4.77
CA PRO A 215 9.22 30.74 -5.62
C PRO A 215 8.25 29.69 -5.05
N THR A 216 6.95 29.97 -5.12
CA THR A 216 5.85 29.16 -4.55
C THR A 216 5.76 27.73 -5.11
N SER A 217 6.37 27.46 -6.26
CA SER A 217 6.50 26.11 -6.82
C SER A 217 7.29 25.17 -5.90
N GLN A 218 8.29 25.68 -5.17
CA GLN A 218 9.06 24.90 -4.21
C GLN A 218 8.19 24.46 -3.02
N LEU A 219 7.35 25.36 -2.52
CA LEU A 219 6.41 25.07 -1.44
C LEU A 219 5.36 24.04 -1.89
N THR A 220 4.84 24.18 -3.11
CA THR A 220 3.90 23.21 -3.70
C THR A 220 4.54 21.83 -3.81
N THR A 221 5.79 21.76 -4.30
CA THR A 221 6.54 20.51 -4.40
C THR A 221 6.78 19.87 -3.03
N PHE A 222 7.04 20.68 -2.00
CA PHE A 222 7.22 20.22 -0.63
C PHE A 222 5.93 19.63 -0.04
N ASP A 223 4.80 20.34 -0.19
CA ASP A 223 3.47 19.86 0.25
C ASP A 223 3.11 18.54 -0.49
N ASP A 224 3.37 18.45 -1.80
CA ASP A 224 3.15 17.23 -2.58
C ASP A 224 3.97 16.03 -2.06
N LYS A 225 5.24 16.26 -1.67
CA LYS A 225 6.08 15.22 -1.08
C LYS A 225 5.52 14.75 0.26
N LEU A 226 5.07 15.67 1.12
CA LEU A 226 4.42 15.33 2.40
C LEU A 226 3.12 14.56 2.17
N ASP A 227 2.30 14.95 1.20
CA ASP A 227 1.02 14.33 0.89
C ASP A 227 1.16 12.90 0.37
N LYS A 228 2.22 12.61 -0.40
CA LYS A 228 2.53 11.25 -0.90
C LYS A 228 2.85 10.25 0.20
N LEU A 229 3.27 10.70 1.39
CA LEU A 229 3.54 9.81 2.52
C LEU A 229 2.23 9.22 3.08
N LYS A 230 2.05 7.90 2.97
CA LYS A 230 0.84 7.19 3.42
C LYS A 230 1.05 6.58 4.81
N SER A 231 0.06 6.71 5.68
CA SER A 231 0.12 6.18 7.05
C SER A 231 -0.63 4.86 7.16
N CYS A 232 -0.06 3.88 7.86
CA CYS A 232 -0.71 2.61 8.17
C CYS A 232 0.01 1.93 9.34
N ALA A 233 -0.55 2.02 10.54
CA ALA A 233 0.02 1.42 11.75
C ALA A 233 -0.75 0.20 12.28
N SER A 234 -1.90 -0.10 11.68
CA SER A 234 -2.83 -1.14 12.18
C SER A 234 -2.53 -2.56 11.69
N LEU A 235 -1.53 -2.73 10.81
CA LEU A 235 -1.17 -4.04 10.28
C LEU A 235 -0.65 -4.94 11.40
N VAL A 236 -1.29 -6.10 11.59
CA VAL A 236 -0.82 -7.16 12.48
C VAL A 236 -0.49 -8.44 11.71
N GLU A 237 0.43 -9.24 12.24
CA GLU A 237 0.91 -10.46 11.59
C GLU A 237 -0.19 -11.52 11.41
N SER A 238 -1.18 -11.58 12.31
CA SER A 238 -2.33 -12.50 12.20
C SER A 238 -3.23 -12.18 11.00
N GLU A 239 -3.45 -10.91 10.71
CA GLU A 239 -4.21 -10.47 9.53
C GLU A 239 -3.45 -10.83 8.25
N LEU A 240 -2.13 -10.61 8.25
CA LEU A 240 -1.28 -10.98 7.12
C LEU A 240 -1.22 -12.50 6.93
N SER A 241 -1.31 -13.27 8.02
CA SER A 241 -1.38 -14.73 7.95
C SER A 241 -2.66 -15.22 7.26
N ALA A 242 -3.74 -14.46 7.31
CA ALA A 242 -5.02 -14.78 6.68
C ALA A 242 -5.13 -14.20 5.25
N SER A 243 -4.62 -13.00 5.02
CA SER A 243 -4.63 -12.28 3.73
C SER A 243 -3.21 -11.88 3.34
N PRO A 244 -2.74 -12.18 2.12
CA PRO A 244 -1.37 -11.89 1.72
C PRO A 244 -1.05 -10.39 1.63
N TYR A 245 -2.04 -9.51 1.66
CA TYR A 245 -1.81 -8.06 1.69
C TYR A 245 -2.54 -7.41 2.86
N CYS A 246 -2.02 -6.25 3.28
CA CYS A 246 -2.57 -5.44 4.35
C CYS A 246 -4.03 -5.05 4.06
N PRO A 247 -5.00 -5.43 4.92
CA PRO A 247 -6.41 -5.12 4.70
C PRO A 247 -6.73 -3.63 4.90
N HIS A 248 -5.88 -2.90 5.65
CA HIS A 248 -6.13 -1.50 6.00
C HIS A 248 -5.74 -0.51 4.91
N CYS A 249 -4.69 -0.80 4.14
CA CYS A 249 -4.20 0.10 3.09
C CYS A 249 -4.01 -0.57 1.72
N SER A 250 -4.30 -1.86 1.61
CA SER A 250 -4.16 -2.67 0.38
C SER A 250 -2.78 -2.56 -0.27
N PHE A 251 -1.73 -2.37 0.54
CA PHE A 251 -0.38 -2.17 0.05
C PHE A 251 0.13 -3.39 -0.73
N ARG A 252 0.59 -3.15 -1.96
CA ARG A 252 1.19 -4.15 -2.84
C ARG A 252 2.52 -3.62 -3.35
N PRO A 253 3.66 -4.10 -2.81
CA PRO A 253 4.96 -3.63 -3.24
C PRO A 253 5.22 -3.69 -4.74
N ALA A 254 4.67 -4.69 -5.44
CA ALA A 254 4.78 -4.80 -6.89
C ALA A 254 4.21 -3.60 -7.67
N ASN A 255 3.27 -2.86 -7.08
CA ASN A 255 2.59 -1.73 -7.72
C ASN A 255 3.19 -0.36 -7.36
N GLU A 256 4.15 -0.34 -6.44
CA GLU A 256 4.74 0.89 -5.95
C GLU A 256 5.98 1.22 -6.79
N GLN A 257 6.16 2.49 -7.10
CA GLN A 257 7.26 2.94 -7.95
C GLN A 257 8.46 3.35 -7.08
N GLY A 258 9.64 2.78 -7.38
CA GLY A 258 10.93 3.20 -6.82
C GLY A 258 11.40 2.43 -5.58
N ASP A 259 12.67 2.65 -5.23
CA ASP A 259 13.26 2.08 -4.01
C ASP A 259 12.70 2.77 -2.77
N PHE A 260 12.15 1.97 -1.85
CA PHE A 260 11.63 2.49 -0.58
C PHE A 260 12.78 2.92 0.33
N LEU A 261 13.07 4.22 0.35
CA LEU A 261 13.74 4.83 1.50
C LEU A 261 12.85 4.65 2.73
N SER A 262 13.46 4.44 3.89
CA SER A 262 12.73 4.36 5.15
C SER A 262 11.89 5.63 5.33
N ALA A 263 10.60 5.48 5.63
CA ALA A 263 9.68 6.57 5.98
C ALA A 263 10.30 7.59 6.96
N ALA A 264 11.02 7.12 7.98
CA ALA A 264 11.70 7.97 8.95
C ALA A 264 12.81 8.82 8.31
N ASN A 265 13.58 8.25 7.37
CA ASN A 265 14.62 8.98 6.66
C ASN A 265 14.02 10.02 5.71
N VAL A 266 12.90 9.69 5.05
CA VAL A 266 12.20 10.65 4.18
C VAL A 266 11.68 11.84 4.99
N LEU A 267 11.10 11.58 6.17
CA LEU A 267 10.65 12.67 7.06
C LEU A 267 11.80 13.55 7.55
N LYS A 268 12.94 12.95 7.91
CA LYS A 268 14.14 13.71 8.29
C LYS A 268 14.66 14.56 7.12
N GLN A 269 14.67 14.02 5.91
CA GLN A 269 15.07 14.78 4.72
C GLN A 269 14.12 15.95 4.44
N LEU A 270 12.82 15.77 4.64
CA LEU A 270 11.85 16.86 4.52
C LEU A 270 12.04 17.93 5.59
N ASP A 271 12.37 17.54 6.82
CA ASP A 271 12.69 18.48 7.89
C ASP A 271 13.91 19.36 7.54
N GLU A 272 15.00 18.74 7.04
CA GLU A 272 16.19 19.46 6.58
C GLU A 272 15.94 20.27 5.29
N GLU A 273 15.09 19.78 4.39
CA GLU A 273 14.68 20.50 3.18
C GLU A 273 13.93 21.78 3.53
N LEU A 274 13.06 21.72 4.55
CA LEU A 274 12.30 22.88 5.03
C LEU A 274 13.21 24.00 5.53
N ASP A 275 14.30 23.68 6.25
CA ASP A 275 15.31 24.67 6.66
C ASP A 275 15.95 25.34 5.45
N ARG A 276 16.41 24.55 4.48
CA ARG A 276 17.07 25.08 3.27
C ARG A 276 16.14 25.94 2.43
N LEU A 277 14.87 25.55 2.32
CA LEU A 277 13.86 26.32 1.61
C LEU A 277 13.62 27.67 2.28
N LEU A 278 13.44 27.68 3.61
CA LEU A 278 13.23 28.92 4.36
C LEU A 278 14.45 29.85 4.27
N ASP A 279 15.66 29.30 4.41
CA ASP A 279 16.91 30.07 4.28
C ASP A 279 17.06 30.66 2.87
N GLY A 280 16.75 29.89 1.83
CA GLY A 280 16.77 30.38 0.45
C GLY A 280 15.75 31.48 0.19
N TRP A 281 14.56 31.37 0.77
CA TRP A 281 13.51 32.40 0.68
C TRP A 281 13.92 33.67 1.43
N GLN A 282 14.51 33.53 2.61
CA GLN A 282 15.06 34.64 3.38
C GLN A 282 16.16 35.37 2.60
N GLN A 283 17.09 34.62 2.00
CA GLN A 283 18.16 35.21 1.20
C GLN A 283 17.60 35.94 -0.03
N THR A 284 16.63 35.34 -0.73
CA THR A 284 15.94 35.99 -1.85
C THR A 284 15.35 37.33 -1.45
N LEU A 285 14.70 37.41 -0.27
CA LEU A 285 14.16 38.68 0.22
C LEU A 285 15.25 39.69 0.54
N LEU A 286 16.35 39.26 1.16
CA LEU A 286 17.48 40.15 1.47
C LEU A 286 18.10 40.71 0.18
N ASP A 287 18.34 39.86 -0.82
CA ASP A 287 18.93 40.25 -2.10
C ASP A 287 18.04 41.26 -2.84
N ASN A 288 16.72 41.05 -2.84
CA ASN A 288 15.78 41.98 -3.48
C ASN A 288 15.60 43.29 -2.71
N LEU A 289 15.71 43.26 -1.38
CA LEU A 289 15.65 44.47 -0.57
C LEU A 289 16.95 45.27 -0.60
N ASP A 290 18.09 44.65 -0.90
CA ASP A 290 19.39 45.33 -1.07
C ASP A 290 19.50 46.05 -2.42
N ASP A 291 18.58 45.80 -3.35
CA ASP A 291 18.55 46.45 -4.66
C ASP A 291 18.43 48.00 -4.51
N PRO A 292 19.30 48.80 -5.15
CA PRO A 292 19.30 50.26 -5.03
C PRO A 292 17.97 50.94 -5.42
N ILE A 293 17.23 50.38 -6.36
CA ILE A 293 15.92 50.90 -6.80
C ILE A 293 14.87 50.64 -5.71
N ILE A 294 14.89 49.46 -5.10
CA ILE A 294 13.98 49.10 -4.00
C ILE A 294 14.30 49.93 -2.74
N GLN A 295 15.58 50.16 -2.44
CA GLN A 295 16.00 51.04 -1.35
C GLN A 295 15.43 52.44 -1.48
N ALA A 296 15.40 53.01 -2.69
CA ALA A 296 14.77 54.31 -2.94
C ALA A 296 13.24 54.28 -2.70
N ASN A 297 12.58 53.15 -2.98
CA ASN A 297 11.14 52.97 -2.72
C ASN A 297 10.83 52.85 -1.23
N LEU A 298 11.78 52.43 -0.38
CA LEU A 298 11.56 52.38 1.07
C LEU A 298 11.22 53.76 1.64
N ASP A 299 11.72 54.83 1.02
CA ASP A 299 11.41 56.20 1.43
C ASP A 299 9.98 56.65 1.11
N LEU A 300 9.30 55.93 0.23
CA LEU A 300 7.90 56.15 -0.14
C LEU A 300 6.92 55.35 0.74
N LEU A 301 7.43 54.43 1.56
CA LEU A 301 6.63 53.65 2.50
C LEU A 301 6.30 54.45 3.76
N LYS A 302 5.17 54.08 4.38
CA LYS A 302 4.80 54.52 5.73
C LYS A 302 5.92 54.18 6.73
N ALA A 303 6.11 55.02 7.74
CA ALA A 303 7.17 54.86 8.75
C ALA A 303 7.13 53.47 9.43
N SER A 304 5.93 52.98 9.77
CA SER A 304 5.74 51.65 10.39
C SER A 304 6.19 50.50 9.48
N ALA A 305 5.88 50.56 8.19
CA ALA A 305 6.29 49.55 7.21
C ALA A 305 7.82 49.58 6.99
N ARG A 306 8.39 50.78 6.88
CA ARG A 306 9.83 50.98 6.73
C ARG A 306 10.61 50.43 7.93
N GLU A 307 10.10 50.63 9.14
CA GLU A 307 10.74 50.11 10.35
C GLU A 307 10.78 48.59 10.40
N LEU A 308 9.69 47.92 9.98
CA LEU A 308 9.64 46.45 9.89
C LEU A 308 10.70 45.90 8.92
N ILE A 309 10.83 46.52 7.74
CA ILE A 309 11.82 46.12 6.74
C ILE A 309 13.25 46.38 7.24
N LYS A 310 13.52 47.56 7.81
CA LYS A 310 14.85 47.90 8.36
C LYS A 310 15.27 46.94 9.47
N LYS A 311 14.34 46.55 10.36
CA LYS A 311 14.61 45.54 11.40
C LYS A 311 14.98 44.19 10.80
N PHE A 312 14.27 43.74 9.77
CA PHE A 312 14.56 42.49 9.08
C PHE A 312 15.93 42.52 8.39
N VAL A 313 16.23 43.56 7.62
CA VAL A 313 17.53 43.71 6.92
C VAL A 313 18.70 43.77 7.91
N ALA A 314 18.53 44.46 9.04
CA ALA A 314 19.55 44.53 10.08
C ALA A 314 19.76 43.18 10.79
N ALA A 315 18.67 42.48 11.12
CA ALA A 315 18.73 41.18 11.79
C ALA A 315 19.19 40.05 10.85
N LYS A 316 19.00 40.21 9.53
CA LYS A 316 19.20 39.18 8.49
C LYS A 316 18.49 37.86 8.82
N LYS A 317 17.40 37.93 9.59
CA LYS A 317 16.64 36.78 10.05
C LYS A 317 15.16 37.14 10.13
N LEU A 318 14.31 36.25 9.62
CA LEU A 318 12.85 36.37 9.74
C LEU A 318 12.42 36.31 11.21
N ALA A 319 11.43 37.13 11.57
CA ALA A 319 10.79 37.02 12.88
C ALA A 319 9.90 35.77 12.94
N ASP A 320 9.82 35.14 14.11
CA ASP A 320 8.90 34.03 14.38
C ASP A 320 7.83 34.48 15.40
N PRO A 321 6.55 34.60 15.01
CA PRO A 321 5.98 34.31 13.70
C PRO A 321 6.18 35.45 12.68
N VAL A 322 6.21 35.10 11.39
CA VAL A 322 6.15 36.09 10.31
C VAL A 322 4.76 36.74 10.29
N THR A 323 4.71 38.07 10.39
CA THR A 323 3.45 38.80 10.50
C THR A 323 2.89 39.20 9.12
N PRO A 324 1.56 39.23 8.94
CA PRO A 324 0.95 39.74 7.70
C PRO A 324 1.33 41.20 7.38
N ASN A 325 1.56 42.02 8.40
CA ASN A 325 2.02 43.40 8.26
C ASN A 325 3.42 43.47 7.63
N PHE A 326 4.32 42.56 8.01
CA PHE A 326 5.64 42.46 7.40
C PHE A 326 5.54 42.06 5.91
N VAL A 327 4.71 41.05 5.59
CA VAL A 327 4.49 40.61 4.20
C VAL A 327 3.91 41.75 3.35
N SER A 328 2.93 42.48 3.88
CA SER A 328 2.36 43.63 3.19
C SER A 328 3.38 44.74 2.95
N ALA A 329 4.23 45.02 3.95
CA ALA A 329 5.31 46.01 3.83
C ALA A 329 6.33 45.61 2.75
N VAL A 330 6.76 44.35 2.72
CA VAL A 330 7.69 43.84 1.72
C VAL A 330 7.07 43.83 0.32
N GLN A 331 5.81 43.37 0.19
CA GLN A 331 5.09 43.41 -1.08
C GLN A 331 4.93 44.85 -1.60
N GLU A 332 4.67 45.81 -0.72
CA GLU A 332 4.59 47.24 -1.08
C GLU A 332 5.95 47.76 -1.55
N ALA A 333 7.04 47.44 -0.84
CA ALA A 333 8.40 47.81 -1.24
C ALA A 333 8.77 47.28 -2.64
N LEU A 334 8.40 46.03 -2.91
CA LEU A 334 8.69 45.33 -4.17
C LEU A 334 7.69 45.64 -5.30
N SER A 335 6.62 46.42 -5.04
CA SER A 335 5.57 46.69 -6.03
C SER A 335 5.97 47.67 -7.15
N GLY A 336 7.14 48.32 -7.00
CA GLY A 336 7.62 49.38 -7.90
C GLY A 336 6.87 50.69 -7.66
N LEU A 337 7.03 51.27 -6.47
CA LEU A 337 6.35 52.51 -6.08
C LEU A 337 6.83 53.69 -6.93
N GLU A 338 5.90 54.55 -7.33
CA GLU A 338 6.21 55.77 -8.06
C GLU A 338 5.98 57.00 -7.18
N LYS A 339 7.04 57.79 -6.98
CA LYS A 339 6.94 59.11 -6.33
C LYS A 339 6.24 60.09 -7.27
N ILE A 340 5.19 60.76 -6.79
CA ILE A 340 4.63 61.95 -7.43
C ILE A 340 4.94 63.16 -6.55
N GLY A 341 5.93 63.95 -6.94
CA GLY A 341 6.21 65.22 -6.31
C GLY A 341 5.12 66.25 -6.63
N VAL A 342 4.61 66.91 -5.60
CA VAL A 342 3.66 68.02 -5.73
C VAL A 342 4.17 69.18 -4.88
N SER A 343 4.41 70.33 -5.50
CA SER A 343 4.80 71.52 -4.72
C SER A 343 3.60 72.15 -4.01
N GLY A 344 3.84 72.83 -2.89
CA GLY A 344 2.80 73.64 -2.24
C GLY A 344 2.16 74.69 -3.16
N ASP A 345 2.91 75.21 -4.13
CA ASP A 345 2.41 76.17 -5.11
C ASP A 345 1.52 75.54 -6.19
N ASP A 346 1.81 74.30 -6.59
CA ASP A 346 0.94 73.53 -7.50
C ASP A 346 -0.43 73.30 -6.86
N ILE A 347 -0.46 72.95 -5.57
CA ILE A 347 -1.70 72.76 -4.82
C ILE A 347 -2.46 74.08 -4.72
N LYS A 348 -1.79 75.18 -4.38
CA LYS A 348 -2.41 76.52 -4.34
C LYS A 348 -3.01 76.90 -5.69
N LYS A 349 -2.26 76.72 -6.78
CA LYS A 349 -2.74 77.00 -8.15
C LYS A 349 -3.95 76.14 -8.52
N ALA A 350 -3.94 74.85 -8.17
CA ALA A 350 -5.07 73.95 -8.41
C ALA A 350 -6.34 74.38 -7.63
N LEU A 351 -6.19 74.79 -6.37
CA LEU A 351 -7.34 75.24 -5.56
C LEU A 351 -7.89 76.60 -6.02
N LEU A 352 -7.02 77.51 -6.49
CA LEU A 352 -7.37 78.85 -6.98
C LEU A 352 -7.82 78.88 -8.45
N GLN A 353 -7.88 77.73 -9.12
CA GLN A 353 -8.24 77.62 -10.53
C GLN A 353 -9.67 78.17 -10.76
N GLY A 354 -9.80 79.25 -11.54
CA GLY A 354 -11.08 79.95 -11.78
C GLY A 354 -11.28 81.26 -10.98
N GLY A 355 -10.33 81.67 -10.14
CA GLY A 355 -10.15 83.06 -9.66
C GLY A 355 -11.28 83.69 -8.84
N SER A 356 -12.31 82.93 -8.47
CA SER A 356 -13.52 83.40 -7.79
C SER A 356 -13.77 82.62 -6.49
N PRO A 357 -14.53 83.17 -5.52
CA PRO A 357 -14.88 82.48 -4.29
C PRO A 357 -15.51 81.12 -4.60
N ALA A 358 -14.96 80.05 -4.03
CA ALA A 358 -15.34 78.68 -4.32
C ALA A 358 -16.16 78.10 -3.15
N THR A 359 -17.19 77.32 -3.45
CA THR A 359 -17.87 76.53 -2.43
C THR A 359 -17.00 75.34 -1.99
N PRO A 360 -17.29 74.68 -0.85
CA PRO A 360 -16.57 73.48 -0.44
C PRO A 360 -16.56 72.37 -1.51
N ASP A 361 -17.64 72.20 -2.27
CA ASP A 361 -17.71 71.21 -3.34
C ASP A 361 -16.87 71.59 -4.56
N ASP A 362 -16.76 72.88 -4.87
CA ASP A 362 -15.88 73.35 -5.94
C ASP A 362 -14.40 73.09 -5.60
N LEU A 363 -14.00 73.31 -4.34
CA LEU A 363 -12.63 73.02 -3.88
C LEU A 363 -12.32 71.52 -3.92
N ARG A 364 -13.25 70.66 -3.51
CA ARG A 364 -13.09 69.19 -3.62
C ARG A 364 -12.91 68.78 -5.08
N LYS A 365 -13.79 69.23 -5.99
CA LYS A 365 -13.72 68.90 -7.42
C LYS A 365 -12.41 69.36 -8.06
N ARG A 366 -11.95 70.58 -7.74
CA ARG A 366 -10.67 71.11 -8.26
C ARG A 366 -9.47 70.28 -7.80
N PHE A 367 -9.44 69.92 -6.51
CA PHE A 367 -8.37 69.09 -5.97
C PHE A 367 -8.41 67.66 -6.53
N GLU A 368 -9.60 67.09 -6.67
CA GLU A 368 -9.81 65.77 -7.27
C GLU A 368 -9.39 65.74 -8.75
N SER A 369 -9.74 66.77 -9.55
CA SER A 369 -9.25 66.92 -10.93
C SER A 369 -7.73 67.03 -11.01
N PHE A 370 -7.11 67.80 -10.11
CA PHE A 370 -5.65 67.89 -10.03
C PHE A 370 -4.99 66.54 -9.73
N LEU A 371 -5.52 65.78 -8.75
CA LEU A 371 -5.04 64.43 -8.45
C LEU A 371 -5.23 63.49 -9.65
N ASN A 372 -6.39 63.51 -10.27
CA ASN A 372 -6.69 62.69 -11.45
C ASN A 372 -5.73 62.98 -12.61
N ASP A 373 -5.42 64.26 -12.86
CA ASP A 373 -4.45 64.64 -13.88
C ASP A 373 -3.04 64.12 -13.58
N ARG A 374 -2.61 64.15 -12.32
CA ARG A 374 -1.31 63.58 -11.90
C ARG A 374 -1.28 62.05 -11.92
N CYS A 375 -2.44 61.40 -11.81
CA CYS A 375 -2.60 59.94 -11.89
C CYS A 375 -2.79 59.41 -13.33
N LYS A 376 -3.02 60.26 -14.33
CA LYS A 376 -3.32 59.83 -15.72
C LYS A 376 -2.24 58.90 -16.28
N GLY A 377 -2.68 57.75 -16.80
CA GLY A 377 -1.82 56.76 -17.44
C GLY A 377 -0.95 55.94 -16.47
N LYS A 378 -1.17 56.07 -15.15
CA LYS A 378 -0.40 55.38 -14.11
C LYS A 378 -1.29 54.48 -13.24
N ASP A 379 -0.68 53.47 -12.62
CA ASP A 379 -1.36 52.59 -11.68
C ASP A 379 -1.50 53.27 -10.31
N ALA A 380 -2.72 53.72 -10.00
CA ALA A 380 -3.04 54.42 -8.76
C ALA A 380 -2.65 53.66 -7.48
N SER A 381 -2.56 52.32 -7.52
CA SER A 381 -2.18 51.53 -6.36
C SER A 381 -0.70 51.72 -5.96
N LYS A 382 0.14 52.11 -6.91
CA LYS A 382 1.61 52.27 -6.77
C LYS A 382 2.06 53.71 -6.56
N LEU A 383 1.16 54.69 -6.71
CA LEU A 383 1.49 56.10 -6.60
C LEU A 383 1.63 56.53 -5.14
N ARG A 384 2.69 57.29 -4.83
CA ARG A 384 2.90 57.93 -3.53
C ARG A 384 3.13 59.42 -3.74
N PHE A 385 2.12 60.22 -3.39
CA PHE A 385 2.18 61.68 -3.46
C PHE A 385 3.05 62.21 -2.33
N VAL A 386 4.08 62.98 -2.67
CA VAL A 386 4.97 63.66 -1.71
C VAL A 386 4.82 65.15 -1.94
N VAL A 387 4.40 65.88 -0.91
CA VAL A 387 4.33 67.33 -0.96
C VAL A 387 5.71 67.89 -0.65
N GLU A 388 6.30 68.61 -1.60
CA GLU A 388 7.63 69.22 -1.52
C GLU A 388 7.59 70.69 -1.11
#